data_AF-A0A954NFF2-F1
#
_entry.id   AF-A0A954NFF2-F1
#
_cell.length_a   1.000
_cell.length_b   1.000
_cell.length_c   1.000
_cell.angle_alpha   90.00
_cell.angle_beta   90.00
_cell.angle_gamma   90.00
#
_symmetry.space_group_name_H-M   'P 1'
#
loop_
_entity.id
_entity.type
_entity.pdbx_description
1 polymer ?
#
loop_
_entity_poly.entity_id
_entity_poly.type
_entity_poly.pdbx_seq_one_letter_code
_entity_poly.pdbx_strand_id
1 'polypeptide(L)'
;MLLLAALIAGGIGPHSLSAAPRETAPAGAAAEADWPAGSLDVVLARPTSLALSESPVRDALGQIAKSHDLPIWLDRRVDPSRSVDLELSEATLGQAVKQIAGAVGADVAIVGPIVYVGPPSWAAVARTSAVAFREQLAELGRAERQNWVDARVWKWPELTTPADLIVLVQSSALTKIGGSERVPYDLWPALDLGRSSPCDVLTLVALQFGLRATVQLESGEVQLVPLDP
;
A
#
# COMPACT_ATOMS: atom_id res chain seq x y z
N MET A 1 -28.57 50.61 49.14
CA MET A 1 -29.43 49.87 50.08
C MET A 1 -28.89 48.45 50.20
N LEU A 2 -28.51 48.06 51.43
CA LEU A 2 -28.30 46.71 52.03
C LEU A 2 -27.77 45.56 51.14
N LEU A 3 -26.59 44.93 51.33
CA LEU A 3 -25.85 44.35 52.49
C LEU A 3 -26.41 42.98 52.95
N LEU A 4 -25.62 41.89 52.73
CA LEU A 4 -25.31 40.70 53.56
C LEU A 4 -24.70 39.61 52.64
N ALA A 5 -23.44 39.15 52.70
CA ALA A 5 -22.59 38.58 53.78
C ALA A 5 -22.98 37.17 54.24
N ALA A 6 -22.12 36.16 53.95
CA ALA A 6 -21.67 35.16 54.92
C ALA A 6 -20.53 34.26 54.37
N LEU A 7 -19.39 34.33 55.08
CA LEU A 7 -18.25 33.42 55.11
C LEU A 7 -18.64 32.08 55.78
N ILE A 8 -18.09 30.94 55.34
CA ILE A 8 -17.61 29.87 56.25
C ILE A 8 -16.29 29.32 55.72
N ALA A 9 -15.28 29.36 56.60
CA ALA A 9 -13.96 28.76 56.45
C ALA A 9 -13.99 27.29 56.90
N GLY A 10 -13.10 26.47 56.32
CA GLY A 10 -12.83 25.12 56.79
C GLY A 10 -11.78 24.43 55.91
N GLY A 11 -10.50 24.62 56.23
CA GLY A 11 -9.39 23.90 55.60
C GLY A 11 -9.12 22.56 56.28
N ILE A 12 -8.82 21.52 55.50
CA ILE A 12 -8.09 20.31 55.92
C ILE A 12 -7.28 19.77 54.72
N GLY A 13 -5.95 19.73 54.86
CA GLY A 13 -5.08 18.65 54.36
C GLY A 13 -4.54 18.71 52.92
N PRO A 14 -3.21 18.78 52.71
CA PRO A 14 -2.59 18.56 51.41
C PRO A 14 -2.46 17.05 51.15
N HIS A 15 -3.27 16.51 50.24
CA HIS A 15 -2.99 15.18 49.69
C HIS A 15 -1.94 15.30 48.59
N SER A 16 -0.75 14.85 48.95
CA SER A 16 0.41 14.60 48.11
C SER A 16 0.01 13.78 46.87
N LEU A 17 0.05 14.40 45.68
CA LEU A 17 0.03 13.70 44.41
C LEU A 17 1.49 13.42 44.01
N SER A 18 1.91 12.19 44.32
CA SER A 18 3.18 11.61 43.89
C SER A 18 3.25 11.61 42.36
N ALA A 19 4.29 12.24 41.82
CA ALA A 19 4.61 12.23 40.40
C ALA A 19 5.05 10.82 39.97
N ALA A 20 4.22 10.16 39.16
CA ALA A 20 4.65 8.98 38.42
C ALA A 20 5.57 9.43 37.26
N PRO A 21 6.65 8.68 36.94
CA PRO A 21 7.55 9.03 35.85
C PRO A 21 6.81 8.89 34.51
N ARG A 22 6.90 9.92 33.66
CA ARG A 22 6.55 9.79 32.25
C ARG A 22 7.58 8.90 31.59
N GLU A 23 7.19 7.65 31.35
CA GLU A 23 7.91 6.72 30.49
C GLU A 23 8.05 7.36 29.10
N THR A 24 9.27 7.74 28.76
CA THR A 24 9.64 8.26 27.45
C THR A 24 9.57 7.10 26.46
N ALA A 25 8.50 7.06 25.66
CA ALA A 25 8.45 6.23 24.46
C ALA A 25 9.62 6.61 23.53
N PRO A 26 10.37 5.64 22.96
CA PRO A 26 11.37 5.96 21.97
C PRO A 26 10.69 6.46 20.70
N ALA A 27 11.02 7.71 20.32
CA ALA A 27 10.69 8.29 19.04
C ALA A 27 11.48 7.55 17.94
N GLY A 28 10.90 6.46 17.42
CA GLY A 28 11.27 5.91 16.12
C GLY A 28 10.73 6.85 15.05
N ALA A 29 11.53 7.81 14.62
CA ALA A 29 11.28 8.57 13.42
C ALA A 29 11.28 7.58 12.24
N ALA A 30 10.08 7.20 11.77
CA ALA A 30 9.92 6.60 10.47
C ALA A 30 10.46 7.62 9.45
N ALA A 31 11.62 7.33 8.90
CA ALA A 31 12.22 8.15 7.86
C ALA A 31 11.21 8.23 6.70
N GLU A 32 10.81 9.45 6.35
CA GLU A 32 10.01 9.75 5.16
C GLU A 32 10.80 9.32 3.94
N ALA A 33 10.52 8.12 3.48
CA ALA A 33 11.30 7.51 2.44
C ALA A 33 10.72 7.94 1.08
N ASP A 34 11.31 8.99 0.55
CA ASP A 34 11.05 9.58 -0.76
C ASP A 34 11.80 8.72 -1.81
N TRP A 35 11.11 7.81 -2.49
CA TRP A 35 11.70 6.95 -3.51
C TRP A 35 11.56 7.57 -4.91
N PRO A 36 12.63 8.08 -5.54
CA PRO A 36 12.64 8.33 -6.98
C PRO A 36 12.74 7.01 -7.76
N ALA A 37 12.03 6.89 -8.89
CA ALA A 37 12.19 5.76 -9.80
C ALA A 37 13.69 5.55 -10.15
N GLY A 38 14.23 4.40 -9.75
CA GLY A 38 15.67 4.09 -9.73
C GLY A 38 16.16 3.56 -8.37
N SER A 39 15.47 3.86 -7.27
CA SER A 39 15.82 3.33 -5.94
C SER A 39 15.24 1.94 -5.65
N LEU A 40 14.18 1.50 -6.36
CA LEU A 40 13.64 0.14 -6.19
C LEU A 40 14.61 -0.93 -6.69
N ASP A 41 15.21 -0.76 -7.88
CA ASP A 41 16.20 -1.71 -8.41
C ASP A 41 17.41 -1.83 -7.48
N VAL A 42 17.85 -0.71 -6.89
CA VAL A 42 18.90 -0.68 -5.87
C VAL A 42 18.50 -1.47 -4.62
N VAL A 43 17.26 -1.30 -4.15
CA VAL A 43 16.74 -2.08 -3.02
C VAL A 43 16.70 -3.56 -3.38
N LEU A 44 16.12 -3.94 -4.52
CA LEU A 44 15.98 -5.33 -4.95
C LEU A 44 17.34 -6.02 -5.19
N ALA A 45 18.39 -5.27 -5.49
CA ALA A 45 19.75 -5.77 -5.64
C ALA A 45 20.50 -5.99 -4.32
N ARG A 46 19.95 -5.53 -3.18
CA ARG A 46 20.59 -5.69 -1.87
C ARG A 46 20.74 -7.17 -1.51
N PRO A 47 21.93 -7.59 -1.02
CA PRO A 47 22.10 -8.94 -0.49
C PRO A 47 21.16 -9.19 0.69
N THR A 48 20.65 -10.42 0.77
CA THR A 48 19.82 -10.90 1.85
C THR A 48 20.11 -12.38 2.11
N SER A 49 19.81 -12.82 3.32
CA SER A 49 19.80 -14.23 3.69
C SER A 49 18.54 -14.48 4.49
N LEU A 50 17.86 -15.57 4.17
CA LEU A 50 16.54 -15.86 4.70
C LEU A 50 16.41 -17.36 4.93
N ALA A 51 15.94 -17.73 6.12
CA ALA A 51 15.53 -19.08 6.43
C ALA A 51 14.07 -19.04 6.86
N LEU A 52 13.20 -19.62 6.03
CA LEU A 52 11.78 -19.82 6.27
C LEU A 52 11.52 -21.30 6.46
N SER A 53 10.74 -21.64 7.49
CA SER A 53 10.25 -23.00 7.72
C SER A 53 8.76 -22.92 8.00
N GLU A 54 7.98 -23.66 7.21
CA GLU A 54 6.52 -23.74 7.22
C GLU A 54 5.80 -22.38 7.33
N SER A 55 6.42 -21.32 6.83
CA SER A 55 5.97 -19.95 7.07
C SER A 55 4.90 -19.55 6.05
N PRO A 56 3.72 -19.04 6.46
CA PRO A 56 2.73 -18.55 5.52
C PRO A 56 3.31 -17.49 4.58
N VAL A 57 3.00 -17.56 3.29
CA VAL A 57 3.56 -16.65 2.29
C VAL A 57 3.27 -15.18 2.61
N ARG A 58 2.10 -14.88 3.18
CA ARG A 58 1.75 -13.52 3.64
C ARG A 58 2.73 -13.01 4.68
N ASP A 59 3.09 -13.85 5.64
CA ASP A 59 3.96 -13.47 6.75
C ASP A 59 5.41 -13.33 6.27
N ALA A 60 5.87 -14.24 5.43
CA ALA A 60 7.18 -14.19 4.80
C ALA A 60 7.38 -12.90 3.98
N LEU A 61 6.43 -12.58 3.10
CA LEU A 61 6.46 -11.34 2.32
C LEU A 61 6.31 -10.11 3.21
N GLY A 62 5.43 -10.17 4.22
CA GLY A 62 5.23 -9.08 5.18
C GLY A 62 6.48 -8.78 6.01
N GLN A 63 7.26 -9.80 6.38
CA GLN A 63 8.54 -9.64 7.06
C GLN A 63 9.57 -8.95 6.16
N ILE A 64 9.69 -9.37 4.90
CA ILE A 64 10.57 -8.72 3.92
C ILE A 64 10.16 -7.26 3.72
N ALA A 65 8.86 -7.02 3.49
CA ALA A 65 8.32 -5.68 3.28
C ALA A 65 8.69 -4.73 4.43
N LYS A 66 8.47 -5.16 5.68
CA LYS A 66 8.79 -4.37 6.88
C LYS A 66 10.30 -4.19 7.08
N SER A 67 11.10 -5.23 6.86
CA SER A 67 12.53 -5.22 7.18
C SER A 67 13.35 -4.41 6.17
N HIS A 68 12.87 -4.29 4.94
CA HIS A 68 13.58 -3.61 3.86
C HIS A 68 12.86 -2.36 3.33
N ASP A 69 11.76 -1.97 3.97
CA ASP A 69 10.86 -0.89 3.55
C ASP A 69 10.50 -1.03 2.06
N LEU A 70 10.06 -2.25 1.71
CA LEU A 70 9.76 -2.66 0.35
C LEU A 70 8.25 -2.80 0.20
N PRO A 71 7.58 -1.95 -0.59
CA PRO A 71 6.15 -2.08 -0.84
C PRO A 71 5.85 -3.38 -1.61
N ILE A 72 5.20 -4.34 -0.96
CA ILE A 72 4.81 -5.62 -1.57
C ILE A 72 3.29 -5.74 -1.55
N TRP A 73 2.68 -5.89 -2.73
CA TRP A 73 1.26 -6.17 -2.90
C TRP A 73 1.05 -7.66 -3.22
N LEU A 74 0.31 -8.37 -2.38
CA LEU A 74 -0.08 -9.77 -2.64
C LEU A 74 -1.48 -9.82 -3.27
N ASP A 75 -1.57 -10.41 -4.48
CA ASP A 75 -2.84 -10.58 -5.18
C ASP A 75 -3.76 -11.54 -4.42
N ARG A 76 -5.03 -11.18 -4.33
CA ARG A 76 -6.05 -11.92 -3.57
C ARG A 76 -6.31 -13.34 -4.08
N ARG A 77 -5.93 -13.65 -5.33
CA ARG A 77 -6.06 -14.99 -5.91
C ARG A 77 -4.94 -15.93 -5.45
N VAL A 78 -3.89 -15.41 -4.84
CA VAL A 78 -2.85 -16.20 -4.18
C VAL A 78 -3.30 -16.51 -2.76
N ASP A 79 -3.33 -17.79 -2.38
CA ASP A 79 -3.65 -18.20 -1.02
C ASP A 79 -2.58 -17.69 -0.04
N PRO A 80 -2.92 -16.75 0.86
CA PRO A 80 -1.95 -16.15 1.77
C PRO A 80 -1.45 -17.11 2.86
N SER A 81 -2.18 -18.20 3.11
CA SER A 81 -1.88 -19.17 4.15
C SER A 81 -0.95 -20.29 3.68
N ARG A 82 -0.68 -20.36 2.37
CA ARG A 82 0.20 -21.37 1.80
C ARG A 82 1.60 -21.24 2.39
N SER A 83 2.07 -22.30 3.02
CA SER A 83 3.39 -22.36 3.65
C SER A 83 4.50 -22.35 2.61
N VAL A 84 5.61 -21.72 2.99
CA VAL A 84 6.85 -21.63 2.23
C VAL A 84 7.98 -22.15 3.10
N ASP A 85 8.72 -23.11 2.56
CA ASP A 85 9.98 -23.64 3.09
C ASP A 85 11.08 -23.21 2.15
N LEU A 86 11.97 -22.36 2.63
CA LEU A 86 12.99 -21.74 1.79
C LEU A 86 14.20 -21.35 2.61
N GLU A 87 15.37 -21.83 2.20
CA GLU A 87 16.65 -21.40 2.74
C GLU A 87 17.46 -20.74 1.62
N LEU A 88 17.80 -19.47 1.82
CA LEU A 88 18.58 -18.65 0.89
C LEU A 88 19.80 -18.09 1.59
N SER A 89 20.96 -18.39 1.03
CA SER A 89 22.23 -17.75 1.33
C SER A 89 22.68 -16.93 0.11
N GLU A 90 23.25 -15.75 0.33
CA GLU A 90 23.86 -14.91 -0.73
C GLU A 90 22.89 -14.55 -1.90
N ALA A 91 21.60 -14.42 -1.62
CA ALA A 91 20.61 -14.01 -2.62
C ALA A 91 20.38 -12.50 -2.59
N THR A 92 19.86 -11.92 -3.67
CA THR A 92 19.33 -10.54 -3.64
C THR A 92 17.89 -10.51 -3.13
N LEU A 93 17.42 -9.37 -2.63
CA LEU A 93 16.02 -9.21 -2.21
C LEU A 93 15.03 -9.54 -3.33
N GLY A 94 15.31 -9.13 -4.56
CA GLY A 94 14.48 -9.49 -5.71
C GLY A 94 14.44 -10.99 -5.97
N GLN A 95 15.57 -11.69 -5.83
CA GLN A 95 15.63 -13.14 -5.93
C GLN A 95 14.87 -13.82 -4.78
N ALA A 96 14.96 -13.30 -3.56
CA ALA A 96 14.23 -13.84 -2.41
C ALA A 96 12.72 -13.72 -2.60
N VAL A 97 12.21 -12.53 -2.96
CA VAL A 97 10.77 -12.33 -3.22
C VAL A 97 10.30 -13.21 -4.38
N LYS A 98 11.08 -13.32 -5.46
CA LYS A 98 10.74 -14.19 -6.60
C LYS A 98 10.68 -15.66 -6.22
N GLN A 99 11.59 -16.14 -5.38
CA GLN A 99 11.60 -17.53 -4.93
C GLN A 99 10.45 -17.84 -3.97
N ILE A 100 10.11 -16.91 -3.07
CA ILE A 100 8.92 -17.03 -2.21
C ILE A 100 7.64 -17.08 -3.05
N ALA A 101 7.49 -16.18 -4.02
CA ALA A 101 6.36 -16.19 -4.95
C ALA A 101 6.27 -17.51 -5.73
N GLY A 102 7.41 -17.98 -6.28
CA GLY A 102 7.50 -19.23 -7.02
C GLY A 102 7.10 -20.45 -6.20
N ALA A 103 7.46 -20.50 -4.92
CA ALA A 103 7.10 -21.61 -4.02
C ALA A 103 5.58 -21.80 -3.86
N VAL A 104 4.80 -20.72 -4.04
CA VAL A 104 3.33 -20.75 -3.99
C VAL A 104 2.67 -20.75 -5.38
N GLY A 105 3.45 -20.89 -6.46
CA GLY A 105 2.95 -20.87 -7.84
C GLY A 105 2.55 -19.47 -8.33
N ALA A 106 3.06 -18.41 -7.70
CA ALA A 106 2.90 -17.03 -8.11
C ALA A 106 4.15 -16.55 -8.87
N ASP A 107 4.04 -15.37 -9.47
CA ASP A 107 5.15 -14.64 -10.08
C ASP A 107 5.14 -13.18 -9.64
N VAL A 108 6.20 -12.45 -9.99
CA VAL A 108 6.47 -11.09 -9.54
C VAL A 108 6.45 -10.11 -10.71
N ALA A 109 5.86 -8.94 -10.51
CA ALA A 109 5.95 -7.82 -11.42
C ALA A 109 6.21 -6.52 -10.65
N ILE A 110 6.73 -5.50 -11.35
CA ILE A 110 6.98 -4.18 -10.78
C ILE A 110 5.99 -3.19 -11.38
N VAL A 111 5.24 -2.50 -10.51
CA VAL A 111 4.28 -1.45 -10.87
C VAL A 111 4.63 -0.20 -10.08
N GLY A 112 5.25 0.78 -10.76
CA GLY A 112 5.82 1.93 -10.07
C GLY A 112 6.88 1.50 -9.04
N PRO A 113 6.79 1.95 -7.77
CA PRO A 113 7.67 1.52 -6.70
C PRO A 113 7.17 0.26 -5.96
N ILE A 114 6.14 -0.42 -6.47
CA ILE A 114 5.47 -1.55 -5.80
C ILE A 114 5.88 -2.86 -6.44
N VAL A 115 6.25 -3.83 -5.60
CA VAL A 115 6.45 -5.23 -5.98
C VAL A 115 5.10 -5.93 -5.90
N TYR A 116 4.53 -6.29 -7.04
CA TYR A 116 3.30 -7.07 -7.13
C TYR A 116 3.64 -8.57 -7.17
N VAL A 117 2.96 -9.35 -6.34
CA VAL A 117 3.04 -10.82 -6.29
C VAL A 117 1.66 -11.37 -6.61
N GLY A 118 1.52 -12.12 -7.70
CA GLY A 118 0.22 -12.65 -8.12
C GLY A 118 0.31 -13.82 -9.08
N PRO A 119 -0.83 -14.35 -9.57
CA PRO A 119 -0.80 -15.46 -10.52
C PRO A 119 0.02 -15.09 -11.76
N PRO A 120 0.76 -16.04 -12.38
CA PRO A 120 1.70 -15.73 -13.45
C PRO A 120 1.11 -14.96 -14.63
N SER A 121 -0.12 -15.30 -15.07
CA SER A 121 -0.81 -14.59 -16.14
C SER A 121 -1.08 -13.12 -15.81
N TRP A 122 -1.43 -12.82 -14.56
CA TRP A 122 -1.71 -11.46 -14.10
C TRP A 122 -0.43 -10.66 -13.83
N ALA A 123 0.61 -11.30 -13.30
CA ALA A 123 1.93 -10.68 -13.14
C ALA A 123 2.51 -10.25 -14.49
N ALA A 124 2.36 -11.08 -15.53
CA ALA A 124 2.84 -10.79 -16.88
C ALA A 124 2.26 -9.50 -17.47
N VAL A 125 1.00 -9.16 -17.16
CA VAL A 125 0.31 -7.98 -17.70
C VAL A 125 0.33 -6.77 -16.75
N ALA A 126 0.76 -6.93 -15.50
CA ALA A 126 0.67 -5.87 -14.49
C ALA A 126 1.45 -4.61 -14.88
N ARG A 127 2.72 -4.77 -15.26
CA ARG A 127 3.57 -3.65 -15.70
C ARG A 127 3.02 -2.99 -16.96
N THR A 128 2.63 -3.78 -17.95
CA THR A 128 2.07 -3.29 -19.21
C THR A 128 0.79 -2.49 -18.99
N SER A 129 -0.07 -2.94 -18.07
CA SER A 129 -1.30 -2.23 -17.69
C SER A 129 -1.00 -0.86 -17.09
N ALA A 130 -0.01 -0.77 -16.19
CA ALA A 130 0.39 0.49 -15.57
C ALA A 130 1.02 1.46 -16.59
N VAL A 131 1.83 0.95 -17.52
CA VAL A 131 2.41 1.75 -18.60
C VAL A 131 1.33 2.27 -19.54
N ALA A 132 0.43 1.41 -20.02
CA ALA A 132 -0.65 1.79 -20.92
C ALA A 132 -1.61 2.81 -20.29
N PHE A 133 -1.88 2.71 -18.99
CA PHE A 133 -2.70 3.71 -18.30
C PHE A 133 -1.96 5.05 -18.20
N ARG A 134 -0.67 5.04 -17.84
CA ARG A 134 0.17 6.25 -17.77
C ARG A 134 0.34 6.94 -19.13
N GLU A 135 0.42 6.19 -20.22
CA GLU A 135 0.42 6.74 -21.58
C GLU A 135 -0.87 7.47 -21.90
N GLN A 136 -2.03 6.91 -21.55
CA GLN A 136 -3.32 7.59 -21.73
C GLN A 136 -3.43 8.85 -20.86
N LEU A 137 -2.91 8.82 -19.64
CA LEU A 137 -2.84 10.00 -18.77
C LEU A 137 -1.91 11.09 -19.32
N ALA A 138 -0.97 10.76 -20.21
CA ALA A 138 -0.09 11.74 -20.83
C ALA A 138 -0.82 12.66 -21.82
N GLU A 139 -1.98 12.22 -22.33
CA GLU A 139 -2.86 12.99 -23.22
C GLU A 139 -3.71 14.02 -22.46
N LEU A 140 -3.76 13.95 -21.13
CA LEU A 140 -4.45 14.92 -20.29
C LEU A 140 -3.64 16.22 -20.15
N GLY A 141 -4.33 17.28 -19.72
CA GLY A 141 -3.69 18.52 -19.29
C GLY A 141 -2.65 18.28 -18.18
N ARG A 142 -1.64 19.14 -18.12
CA ARG A 142 -0.50 18.97 -17.20
C ARG A 142 -0.93 18.84 -15.74
N ALA A 143 -1.89 19.65 -15.30
CA ALA A 143 -2.35 19.67 -13.92
C ALA A 143 -3.13 18.40 -13.57
N GLU A 144 -4.03 17.98 -14.45
CA GLU A 144 -4.80 16.73 -14.31
C GLU A 144 -3.87 15.52 -14.27
N ARG A 145 -2.90 15.46 -15.19
CA ARG A 145 -1.90 14.39 -15.24
C ARG A 145 -1.08 14.32 -13.95
N GLN A 146 -0.64 15.45 -13.41
CA GLN A 146 0.13 15.50 -12.16
C GLN A 146 -0.64 14.89 -10.98
N ASN A 147 -1.94 15.13 -10.91
CA ASN A 147 -2.77 14.52 -9.86
C ASN A 147 -2.73 12.99 -9.88
N TRP A 148 -2.48 12.36 -11.04
CA TRP A 148 -2.40 10.90 -11.19
C TRP A 148 -1.01 10.31 -11.02
N VAL A 149 0.04 11.04 -11.39
CA VAL A 149 1.42 10.52 -11.42
C VAL A 149 2.26 10.92 -10.22
N ASP A 150 1.87 11.98 -9.50
CA ASP A 150 2.61 12.44 -8.34
C ASP A 150 2.45 11.45 -7.18
N ALA A 151 3.58 11.07 -6.58
CA ALA A 151 3.64 10.09 -5.51
C ALA A 151 3.05 10.64 -4.20
N ARG A 152 2.30 9.79 -3.50
CA ARG A 152 1.61 10.09 -2.24
C ARG A 152 1.70 8.89 -1.31
N VAL A 153 1.54 9.12 -0.01
CA VAL A 153 1.56 8.03 0.96
C VAL A 153 0.25 7.23 0.87
N TRP A 154 0.37 5.92 0.71
CA TRP A 154 -0.74 4.98 0.66
C TRP A 154 -0.61 3.96 1.76
N LYS A 155 -1.58 4.00 2.68
CA LYS A 155 -1.70 3.05 3.78
C LYS A 155 -3.15 2.91 4.14
N TRP A 156 -3.57 1.69 4.46
CA TRP A 156 -4.93 1.43 4.93
C TRP A 156 -4.95 0.36 6.01
N PRO A 157 -5.94 0.42 6.91
CA PRO A 157 -6.11 -0.58 7.97
C PRO A 157 -6.72 -1.88 7.45
N GLU A 158 -6.76 -2.89 8.32
CA GLU A 158 -7.54 -4.11 8.11
C GLU A 158 -9.00 -3.79 7.79
N LEU A 159 -9.63 -4.68 7.03
CA LEU A 159 -11.04 -4.59 6.63
C LEU A 159 -11.37 -3.39 5.72
N THR A 160 -10.37 -2.82 5.06
CA THR A 160 -10.60 -1.80 4.02
C THR A 160 -11.21 -2.47 2.79
N THR A 161 -12.21 -1.84 2.17
CA THR A 161 -12.81 -2.39 0.95
C THR A 161 -12.13 -1.84 -0.31
N PRO A 162 -12.19 -2.55 -1.44
CA PRO A 162 -11.77 -2.00 -2.73
C PRO A 162 -12.48 -0.70 -3.09
N ALA A 163 -13.75 -0.56 -2.71
CA ALA A 163 -14.54 0.65 -2.96
C ALA A 163 -13.98 1.85 -2.17
N ASP A 164 -13.58 1.65 -0.91
CA ASP A 164 -12.93 2.69 -0.11
C ASP A 164 -11.63 3.15 -0.75
N LEU A 165 -10.83 2.22 -1.28
CA LEU A 165 -9.59 2.54 -1.98
C LEU A 165 -9.85 3.30 -3.29
N ILE A 166 -10.87 2.94 -4.05
CA ILE A 166 -11.26 3.67 -5.26
C ILE A 166 -11.67 5.11 -4.90
N VAL A 167 -12.43 5.31 -3.83
CA VAL A 167 -12.81 6.66 -3.35
C VAL A 167 -11.57 7.46 -2.91
N LEU A 168 -10.61 6.81 -2.25
CA LEU A 168 -9.34 7.44 -1.88
C LEU A 168 -8.54 7.85 -3.12
N VAL A 169 -8.48 7.00 -4.15
CA VAL A 169 -7.87 7.33 -5.45
C VAL A 169 -8.59 8.49 -6.13
N GLN A 170 -9.93 8.49 -6.18
CA GLN A 170 -10.70 9.60 -6.76
C GLN A 170 -10.39 10.93 -6.08
N SER A 171 -10.35 10.92 -4.74
CA SER A 171 -10.05 12.11 -3.93
C SER A 171 -8.62 12.59 -4.16
N SER A 172 -7.69 11.66 -4.33
CA SER A 172 -6.28 11.93 -4.57
C SER A 172 -6.04 12.50 -5.97
N ALA A 173 -6.63 11.88 -6.99
CA ALA A 173 -6.49 12.24 -8.39
C ALA A 173 -7.41 13.39 -8.83
N LEU A 174 -8.29 13.87 -7.94
CA LEU A 174 -9.31 14.90 -8.22
C LEU A 174 -10.15 14.57 -9.46
N THR A 175 -10.43 13.29 -9.68
CA THR A 175 -11.06 12.77 -10.90
C THR A 175 -12.06 11.68 -10.54
N LYS A 176 -13.20 11.64 -11.24
CA LYS A 176 -14.17 10.54 -11.08
C LYS A 176 -13.65 9.28 -11.75
N ILE A 177 -13.92 8.15 -11.11
CA ILE A 177 -13.65 6.82 -11.65
C ILE A 177 -14.99 6.11 -11.83
N GLY A 178 -15.38 5.88 -13.07
CA GLY A 178 -16.53 5.06 -13.41
C GLY A 178 -16.16 3.57 -13.54
N GLY A 179 -17.18 2.71 -13.60
CA GLY A 179 -16.98 1.26 -13.67
C GLY A 179 -16.67 0.60 -12.32
N SER A 180 -16.72 1.36 -11.22
CA SER A 180 -16.44 0.84 -9.88
C SER A 180 -17.48 -0.17 -9.39
N GLU A 181 -18.69 -0.16 -9.94
CA GLU A 181 -19.74 -1.14 -9.68
C GLU A 181 -19.37 -2.57 -10.12
N ARG A 182 -18.35 -2.71 -10.96
CA ARG A 182 -17.80 -4.01 -11.39
C ARG A 182 -16.88 -4.63 -10.35
N VAL A 183 -16.46 -3.86 -9.35
CA VAL A 183 -15.59 -4.31 -8.28
C VAL A 183 -16.46 -4.91 -7.18
N PRO A 184 -16.41 -6.24 -6.96
CA PRO A 184 -17.20 -6.88 -5.91
C PRO A 184 -16.79 -6.38 -4.54
N TYR A 185 -17.72 -6.48 -3.58
CA TYR A 185 -17.39 -6.26 -2.18
C TYR A 185 -16.37 -7.30 -1.71
N ASP A 186 -15.30 -6.82 -1.08
CA ASP A 186 -14.21 -7.63 -0.54
C ASP A 186 -13.63 -6.91 0.68
N LEU A 187 -12.97 -7.65 1.57
CA LEU A 187 -12.32 -7.13 2.77
C LEU A 187 -10.83 -7.38 2.68
N TRP A 188 -10.05 -6.31 2.61
CA TRP A 188 -8.62 -6.40 2.40
C TRP A 188 -7.81 -6.28 3.69
N PRO A 189 -6.66 -6.96 3.73
CA PRO A 189 -5.71 -6.83 4.82
C PRO A 189 -5.16 -5.41 4.89
N ALA A 190 -4.62 -5.04 6.05
CA ALA A 190 -3.84 -3.82 6.17
C ALA A 190 -2.64 -3.87 5.22
N LEU A 191 -2.35 -2.75 4.57
CA LEU A 191 -1.17 -2.61 3.73
C LEU A 191 -0.60 -1.21 3.85
N ASP A 192 0.73 -1.16 3.81
CA ASP A 192 1.51 0.07 3.69
C ASP A 192 2.31 -0.02 2.40
N LEU A 193 2.00 0.86 1.45
CA LEU A 193 2.69 0.93 0.16
C LEU A 193 3.70 2.08 0.11
N GLY A 194 3.86 2.81 1.22
CA GLY A 194 4.68 4.02 1.24
C GLY A 194 4.24 5.01 0.17
N ARG A 195 5.22 5.65 -0.48
CA ARG A 195 4.97 6.67 -1.52
C ARG A 195 4.77 6.01 -2.88
N SER A 196 3.56 6.09 -3.41
CA SER A 196 3.17 5.55 -4.73
C SER A 196 2.23 6.50 -5.47
N SER A 197 2.13 6.40 -6.79
CA SER A 197 1.21 7.25 -7.56
C SER A 197 -0.23 6.70 -7.54
N PRO A 198 -1.28 7.54 -7.57
CA PRO A 198 -2.66 7.08 -7.76
C PRO A 198 -2.84 6.18 -8.99
N CYS A 199 -2.09 6.44 -10.06
CA CYS A 199 -2.05 5.59 -11.26
C CYS A 199 -1.65 4.14 -10.94
N ASP A 200 -0.55 3.96 -10.21
CA ASP A 200 -0.04 2.63 -9.86
C ASP A 200 -0.99 1.89 -8.91
N VAL A 201 -1.51 2.60 -7.90
CA VAL A 201 -2.46 2.03 -6.94
C VAL A 201 -3.76 1.60 -7.62
N LEU A 202 -4.35 2.46 -8.48
CA LEU A 202 -5.56 2.09 -9.20
C LEU A 202 -5.35 0.91 -10.14
N THR A 203 -4.18 0.84 -10.78
CA THR A 203 -3.81 -0.28 -11.65
C THR A 203 -3.84 -1.58 -10.86
N LEU A 204 -3.19 -1.62 -9.69
CA LEU A 204 -3.14 -2.82 -8.85
C LEU A 204 -4.52 -3.19 -8.30
N VAL A 205 -5.32 -2.21 -7.88
CA VAL A 205 -6.71 -2.45 -7.45
C VAL A 205 -7.53 -3.08 -8.57
N ALA A 206 -7.46 -2.53 -9.79
CA ALA A 206 -8.20 -3.03 -10.95
C ALA A 206 -7.79 -4.46 -11.33
N LEU A 207 -6.49 -4.76 -11.29
CA LEU A 207 -5.95 -6.09 -11.60
C LEU A 207 -6.49 -7.20 -10.67
N GLN A 208 -6.77 -6.89 -9.40
CA GLN A 208 -7.37 -7.84 -8.44
C GLN A 208 -8.73 -8.38 -8.90
N PHE A 209 -9.40 -7.67 -9.81
CA PHE A 209 -10.75 -7.99 -10.29
C PHE A 209 -10.81 -8.23 -11.79
N GLY A 210 -9.66 -8.33 -12.45
CA GLY A 210 -9.58 -8.53 -13.90
C GLY A 210 -10.07 -7.34 -14.69
N LEU A 211 -9.75 -6.15 -14.17
CA LEU A 211 -10.05 -4.87 -14.79
C LEU A 211 -8.75 -4.13 -15.11
N ARG A 212 -8.85 -3.14 -15.98
CA ARG A 212 -7.84 -2.11 -16.22
C ARG A 212 -8.46 -0.73 -16.15
N ALA A 213 -7.66 0.26 -15.78
CA ALA A 213 -8.04 1.66 -15.88
C ALA A 213 -7.78 2.18 -17.30
N THR A 214 -8.70 2.98 -17.83
CA THR A 214 -8.57 3.68 -19.12
C THR A 214 -9.08 5.11 -19.00
N VAL A 215 -8.48 6.03 -19.74
CA VAL A 215 -8.92 7.42 -19.81
C VAL A 215 -9.89 7.57 -20.99
N GLN A 216 -11.09 8.09 -20.73
CA GLN A 216 -11.99 8.53 -21.78
C GLN A 216 -11.56 9.91 -22.25
N LEU A 217 -10.87 10.00 -23.40
CA LEU A 217 -10.25 11.24 -23.88
C LEU A 217 -11.25 12.39 -24.11
N GLU A 218 -12.51 12.08 -24.44
CA GLU A 218 -13.56 13.09 -24.66
C GLU A 218 -13.98 13.79 -23.35
N SER A 219 -13.99 13.06 -22.24
CA SER A 219 -14.45 13.57 -20.93
C SER A 219 -13.31 13.83 -19.95
N GLY A 220 -12.12 13.26 -20.20
CA GLY A 220 -11.01 13.21 -19.25
C GLY A 220 -11.26 12.28 -18.05
N GLU A 221 -12.39 11.56 -18.02
CA GLU A 221 -12.74 10.67 -16.92
C GLU A 221 -11.99 9.33 -17.02
N VAL A 222 -11.75 8.69 -15.86
CA VAL A 222 -11.16 7.35 -15.82
C VAL A 222 -12.28 6.31 -15.67
N GLN A 223 -12.16 5.21 -16.39
CA GLN A 223 -13.09 4.08 -16.33
C GLN A 223 -12.35 2.79 -16.02
N LEU A 224 -12.99 1.95 -15.20
CA LEU A 224 -12.58 0.57 -15.02
C LEU A 224 -13.31 -0.32 -16.03
N VAL A 225 -12.53 -0.97 -16.90
CA VAL A 225 -13.04 -1.85 -17.96
C VAL A 225 -12.42 -3.23 -17.85
N PRO A 226 -13.08 -4.30 -18.35
CA PRO A 226 -12.50 -5.64 -18.35
C PRO A 226 -11.10 -5.70 -18.98
N LEU A 227 -10.25 -6.52 -18.39
CA LEU A 227 -8.93 -6.89 -18.87
C LEU A 227 -8.87 -8.42 -18.99
N ASP A 228 -8.58 -8.90 -20.19
CA ASP A 228 -8.24 -10.29 -20.42
C ASP A 228 -6.70 -10.41 -20.40
N PRO A 229 -6.12 -11.23 -19.49
CA PRO A 229 -4.67 -11.38 -19.34
C PRO A 229 -4.04 -12.28 -20.41
#